data_AF-A0A2H1W9S1-F1
#
_entry.id   AF-A0A2H1W9S1-F1
#
_cell.length_a   1.000
_cell.length_b   1.000
_cell.length_c   1.000
_cell.angle_alpha   90.00
_cell.angle_beta   90.00
_cell.angle_gamma   90.00
#
_symmetry.space_group_name_H-M   'P 1'
#
loop_
_entity.id
_entity.type
_entity.pdbx_description
1 polymer ?
#
loop_
_entity_poly.entity_id
_entity_poly.type
_entity_poly.pdbx_seq_one_letter_code
_entity_poly.pdbx_strand_id
1 'polypeptide(L)'
;MFIENKLDKDIQRIIRPFNIILSIFFSSKFKIRDNHITESQKKYHLIIFFLVSFFNVICINVMFSVRDSKDQIDFDLKSETVFLVLYSICYILLVTCNIIHSSTNVSLILKIQDIHRIIDINKNIKSFITWNWIFFFLLFCDYILTSIVYTRMDINHFVDVSADLFTLAFNFNLLYGIRLMSLLVKYLEEWTKNIQIMEAGDNNVYCNKLYVSYRNILEAYKLHSKIFRLLVSFF
;
A
#
# COMPACT_ATOMS: atom_id res chain seq x y z
N MET A 1 -25.15 -7.16 11.08
CA MET A 1 -23.91 -7.51 11.81
C MET A 1 -22.82 -6.51 11.42
N PHE A 2 -22.83 -5.29 11.98
CA PHE A 2 -21.96 -4.17 11.56
C PHE A 2 -21.35 -3.37 12.73
N ILE A 3 -21.57 -3.80 13.99
CA ILE A 3 -21.19 -3.02 15.18
C ILE A 3 -19.68 -3.15 15.51
N GLU A 4 -18.97 -4.14 14.97
CA GLU A 4 -17.60 -4.48 15.39
C GLU A 4 -16.47 -3.74 14.63
N ASN A 5 -16.77 -2.98 13.57
CA ASN A 5 -15.74 -2.38 12.71
C ASN A 5 -15.44 -0.90 13.02
N LYS A 6 -15.74 -0.44 14.23
CA LYS A 6 -15.43 0.93 14.64
C LYS A 6 -13.93 1.08 14.90
N LEU A 7 -13.32 2.05 14.23
CA LEU A 7 -11.93 2.42 14.38
C LEU A 7 -11.71 3.42 15.51
N ASP A 8 -10.68 3.17 16.30
CA ASP A 8 -10.17 4.12 17.29
C ASP A 8 -9.48 5.28 16.57
N LYS A 9 -9.57 6.48 17.16
CA LYS A 9 -9.07 7.72 16.54
C LYS A 9 -7.57 7.67 16.22
N ASP A 10 -6.78 7.01 17.06
CA ASP A 10 -5.33 6.93 16.87
C ASP A 10 -4.96 5.95 15.75
N ILE A 11 -5.64 4.80 15.65
CA ILE A 11 -5.52 3.89 14.50
C ILE A 11 -5.93 4.58 13.21
N GLN A 12 -7.04 5.32 13.24
CA GLN A 12 -7.49 6.09 12.09
C GLN A 12 -6.42 7.11 11.66
N ARG A 13 -5.77 7.81 12.60
CA ARG A 13 -4.68 8.76 12.29
C ARG A 13 -3.45 8.08 11.70
N ILE A 14 -3.08 6.89 12.17
CA ILE A 14 -1.97 6.11 11.64
C ILE A 14 -2.21 5.73 10.17
N ILE A 15 -3.45 5.35 9.85
CA ILE A 15 -3.81 4.76 8.56
C ILE A 15 -4.25 5.81 7.53
N ARG A 16 -4.81 6.94 7.99
CA ARG A 16 -5.41 7.97 7.12
C ARG A 16 -4.47 8.50 6.02
N PRO A 17 -3.17 8.76 6.26
CA PRO A 17 -2.27 9.20 5.19
C PRO A 17 -2.25 8.20 4.03
N PHE A 18 -2.06 6.91 4.33
CA PHE A 18 -2.06 5.86 3.32
C PHE A 18 -3.42 5.70 2.63
N ASN A 19 -4.52 5.77 3.37
CA ASN A 19 -5.84 5.68 2.77
C ASN A 19 -6.12 6.80 1.77
N ILE A 20 -5.70 8.04 2.08
CA ILE A 20 -5.84 9.18 1.17
C ILE A 20 -5.00 8.94 -0.09
N ILE A 21 -3.72 8.62 0.08
CA ILE A 21 -2.77 8.44 -1.02
C ILE A 21 -3.21 7.30 -1.93
N LEU A 22 -3.47 6.12 -1.36
CA LEU A 22 -3.92 4.96 -2.11
C LEU A 22 -5.26 5.22 -2.81
N SER A 23 -6.14 6.06 -2.24
CA SER A 23 -7.38 6.46 -2.92
C SER A 23 -7.14 7.36 -4.12
N ILE A 24 -6.19 8.30 -4.04
CA ILE A 24 -5.78 9.16 -5.17
C ILE A 24 -5.27 8.30 -6.33
N PHE A 25 -4.46 7.27 -6.02
CA PHE A 25 -3.91 6.35 -7.00
C PHE A 25 -4.81 5.15 -7.33
N PHE A 26 -6.13 5.26 -7.10
CA PHE A 26 -7.12 4.22 -7.42
C PHE A 26 -6.84 2.82 -6.80
N SER A 27 -5.98 2.76 -5.79
CA SER A 27 -5.47 1.55 -5.14
C SER A 27 -5.93 1.44 -3.68
N SER A 28 -7.04 2.09 -3.32
CA SER A 28 -7.59 2.03 -1.97
C SER A 28 -7.94 0.59 -1.57
N LYS A 29 -7.46 0.15 -0.41
CA LYS A 29 -7.64 -1.22 0.10
C LYS A 29 -8.91 -1.37 0.94
N PHE A 30 -9.42 -0.28 1.50
CA PHE A 30 -10.63 -0.23 2.33
C PHE A 30 -11.19 1.20 2.33
N LYS A 31 -12.45 1.35 2.75
CA LYS A 31 -13.09 2.65 2.93
C LYS A 31 -13.25 2.93 4.41
N ILE A 32 -12.93 4.15 4.83
CA ILE A 32 -13.23 4.64 6.19
C ILE A 32 -14.37 5.63 6.07
N ARG A 33 -15.52 5.31 6.65
CA ARG A 33 -16.70 6.18 6.68
C ARG A 33 -17.28 6.20 8.09
N ASP A 34 -17.50 7.39 8.65
CA ASP A 34 -18.09 7.56 9.99
C ASP A 34 -17.36 6.75 11.08
N ASN A 35 -16.02 6.75 11.02
CA ASN A 35 -15.12 5.95 11.88
C ASN A 35 -15.29 4.43 11.76
N HIS A 36 -15.97 3.91 10.74
CA HIS A 36 -16.06 2.49 10.45
C HIS A 36 -15.18 2.14 9.26
N ILE A 37 -14.48 1.01 9.36
CA ILE A 37 -13.74 0.44 8.25
C ILE A 37 -14.60 -0.59 7.52
N THR A 38 -14.71 -0.43 6.20
CA THR A 38 -15.44 -1.35 5.33
C THR A 38 -14.58 -1.76 4.15
N GLU A 39 -14.82 -2.95 3.62
CA GLU A 39 -14.14 -3.45 2.43
C GLU A 39 -14.38 -2.52 1.23
N SER A 40 -13.37 -2.42 0.35
CA SER A 40 -13.55 -1.72 -0.92
C SER A 40 -14.51 -2.49 -1.83
N GLN A 41 -15.30 -1.77 -2.63
CA GLN A 41 -16.25 -2.38 -3.55
C GLN A 41 -15.50 -2.99 -4.74
N LYS A 42 -15.60 -4.31 -4.91
CA LYS A 42 -14.94 -5.05 -6.01
C LYS A 42 -15.28 -4.51 -7.41
N LYS A 43 -16.51 -4.04 -7.61
CA LYS A 43 -16.98 -3.45 -8.89
C LYS A 43 -16.14 -2.25 -9.33
N TYR A 44 -15.70 -1.42 -8.39
CA TYR A 44 -14.89 -0.24 -8.68
C TYR A 44 -13.53 -0.64 -9.26
N HIS A 45 -12.86 -1.61 -8.65
CA HIS A 45 -11.57 -2.11 -9.14
C HIS A 45 -11.69 -2.79 -10.50
N LEU A 46 -12.80 -3.48 -10.78
CA LEU A 46 -13.05 -4.04 -12.11
C LEU A 46 -13.21 -2.96 -13.19
N ILE A 47 -13.94 -1.88 -12.90
CA ILE A 47 -14.10 -0.77 -13.85
C ILE A 47 -12.74 -0.12 -14.15
N ILE A 48 -11.95 0.18 -13.12
CA ILE A 48 -10.61 0.74 -13.28
C ILE A 48 -9.69 -0.21 -14.04
N PHE A 49 -9.79 -1.52 -13.78
CA PHE A 49 -9.07 -2.53 -14.54
C PHE A 49 -9.34 -2.42 -16.04
N PHE A 50 -10.61 -2.45 -16.44
CA PHE A 50 -10.99 -2.36 -17.85
C PHE A 50 -10.58 -1.02 -18.48
N LEU A 51 -10.72 0.09 -17.75
CA LEU A 51 -10.29 1.40 -18.24
C LEU A 51 -8.78 1.42 -18.51
N VAL A 52 -7.97 0.97 -17.56
CA VAL A 52 -6.51 0.95 -17.72
C VAL A 52 -6.07 0.01 -18.83
N SER A 53 -6.65 -1.20 -18.92
CA SER A 53 -6.37 -2.12 -20.03
C SER A 53 -6.73 -1.51 -21.38
N PHE A 54 -7.87 -0.83 -21.47
CA PHE A 54 -8.30 -0.16 -22.70
C PHE A 54 -7.35 0.99 -23.10
N PHE A 55 -6.94 1.82 -22.13
CA PHE A 55 -5.94 2.87 -22.36
C PHE A 55 -4.60 2.29 -22.82
N ASN A 56 -4.13 1.20 -22.21
CA ASN A 56 -2.88 0.54 -22.63
C ASN A 56 -2.97 0.06 -24.09
N VAL A 57 -4.08 -0.53 -24.51
CA VAL A 57 -4.27 -0.95 -25.91
C VAL A 57 -4.23 0.24 -26.86
N ILE A 58 -4.87 1.37 -26.50
CA ILE A 58 -4.79 2.60 -27.30
C ILE A 58 -3.35 3.11 -27.39
N CYS A 59 -2.62 3.14 -26.27
CA CYS A 59 -1.22 3.57 -26.24
C CYS A 59 -0.34 2.72 -27.17
N ILE A 60 -0.52 1.39 -27.15
CA ILE A 60 0.17 0.46 -28.05
C ILE A 60 -0.14 0.79 -29.51
N ASN A 61 -1.42 0.95 -29.84
CA ASN A 61 -1.84 1.22 -31.21
C ASN A 61 -1.30 2.57 -31.74
N VAL A 62 -1.32 3.62 -30.91
CA VAL A 62 -0.76 4.94 -31.27
C VAL A 62 0.74 4.84 -31.48
N MET A 63 1.44 4.11 -30.61
CA MET A 63 2.88 3.89 -30.73
C MET A 63 3.27 3.20 -32.03
N PHE A 64 2.52 2.18 -32.46
CA PHE A 64 2.72 1.54 -33.76
C PHE A 64 2.35 2.47 -34.93
N SER A 65 1.22 3.18 -34.86
CA SER A 65 0.73 4.02 -35.96
C SER A 65 1.60 5.25 -36.26
N VAL A 66 2.23 5.87 -35.25
CA VAL A 66 3.09 7.05 -35.46
C VAL A 66 4.44 6.65 -36.09
N ARG A 67 4.91 5.42 -35.84
CA ARG A 67 6.26 4.98 -36.22
C ARG A 67 6.38 4.29 -37.59
N ASP A 68 5.28 3.84 -38.20
CA ASP A 68 5.25 3.41 -39.62
C ASP A 68 5.72 4.52 -40.61
N SER A 69 5.93 5.75 -40.12
CA SER A 69 6.39 6.90 -40.89
C SER A 69 7.92 7.15 -40.85
N LYS A 70 8.71 6.40 -40.06
CA LYS A 70 10.16 6.64 -39.88
C LYS A 70 10.98 5.34 -39.89
N ASP A 71 11.79 5.14 -40.93
CA ASP A 71 12.62 3.94 -41.22
C ASP A 71 13.83 3.68 -40.28
N GLN A 72 13.89 4.30 -39.12
CA GLN A 72 14.91 4.01 -38.11
C GLN A 72 14.21 3.73 -36.80
N ILE A 73 14.60 2.64 -36.12
CA ILE A 73 14.38 2.26 -34.69
C ILE A 73 13.75 0.86 -34.55
N ASP A 74 14.59 -0.18 -34.61
CA ASP A 74 14.19 -1.58 -34.30
C ASP A 74 14.54 -2.00 -32.86
N PHE A 75 15.50 -1.30 -32.22
CA PHE A 75 15.97 -1.63 -30.87
C PHE A 75 15.13 -0.97 -29.76
N ASP A 76 14.85 0.33 -29.86
CA ASP A 76 14.09 1.03 -28.82
C ASP A 76 12.64 0.54 -28.73
N LEU A 77 12.05 0.12 -29.86
CA LEU A 77 10.70 -0.42 -29.91
C LEU A 77 10.55 -1.73 -29.11
N LYS A 78 11.57 -2.59 -29.14
CA LYS A 78 11.59 -3.84 -28.36
C LYS A 78 11.69 -3.54 -26.86
N SER A 79 12.50 -2.57 -26.48
CA SER A 79 12.67 -2.15 -25.08
C SER A 79 11.35 -1.59 -24.51
N GLU A 80 10.76 -0.59 -25.18
CA GLU A 80 9.50 0.06 -24.77
C GLU A 80 8.33 -0.94 -24.67
N THR A 81 8.23 -1.88 -25.62
CA THR A 81 7.18 -2.92 -25.61
C THR A 81 7.33 -3.85 -24.40
N VAL A 82 8.57 -4.27 -24.08
CA VAL A 82 8.84 -5.11 -22.91
C VAL A 82 8.47 -4.37 -21.62
N PHE A 83 8.82 -3.09 -21.49
CA PHE A 83 8.44 -2.28 -20.34
C PHE A 83 6.93 -2.19 -20.18
N LEU A 84 6.20 -1.93 -21.26
CA LEU A 84 4.74 -1.83 -21.21
C LEU A 84 4.06 -3.13 -20.79
N VAL A 85 4.57 -4.28 -21.26
CA VAL A 85 4.07 -5.60 -20.85
C VAL A 85 4.33 -5.83 -19.37
N LEU A 86 5.54 -5.54 -18.89
CA LEU A 86 5.88 -5.64 -17.47
C LEU A 86 4.99 -4.74 -16.60
N TYR A 87 4.76 -3.49 -17.01
CA TYR A 87 3.87 -2.57 -16.32
C TYR A 87 2.43 -3.08 -16.25
N SER A 88 1.94 -3.65 -17.36
CA SER A 88 0.60 -4.25 -17.40
C SER A 88 0.50 -5.42 -16.43
N ILE A 89 1.53 -6.27 -16.33
CA ILE A 89 1.59 -7.37 -15.36
C ILE A 89 1.59 -6.83 -13.93
N CYS A 90 2.43 -5.84 -13.61
CA CYS A 90 2.47 -5.19 -12.29
C CYS A 90 1.10 -4.64 -11.89
N TYR A 91 0.41 -4.00 -12.83
CA TYR A 91 -0.91 -3.45 -12.60
C TYR A 91 -1.97 -4.53 -12.36
N ILE A 92 -1.99 -5.59 -13.19
CA ILE A 92 -2.88 -6.74 -13.01
C ILE A 92 -2.65 -7.35 -11.61
N LEU A 93 -1.39 -7.56 -11.22
CA LEU A 93 -1.04 -8.07 -9.90
C LEU A 93 -1.54 -7.16 -8.79
N LEU A 94 -1.32 -5.84 -8.90
CA LEU A 94 -1.75 -4.87 -7.90
C LEU A 94 -3.27 -4.87 -7.70
N VAL A 95 -4.03 -4.81 -8.80
CA VAL A 95 -5.49 -4.86 -8.77
C VAL A 95 -5.98 -6.19 -8.20
N THR A 96 -5.40 -7.30 -8.63
CA THR A 96 -5.74 -8.64 -8.16
C THR A 96 -5.50 -8.75 -6.64
N CYS A 97 -4.35 -8.29 -6.15
CA CYS A 97 -4.05 -8.25 -4.72
C CYS A 97 -5.08 -7.40 -3.94
N ASN A 98 -5.43 -6.22 -4.45
CA ASN A 98 -6.40 -5.34 -3.81
C ASN A 98 -7.81 -5.96 -3.75
N ILE A 99 -8.25 -6.66 -4.81
CA ILE A 99 -9.56 -7.33 -4.85
C ILE A 99 -9.58 -8.56 -3.94
N ILE A 100 -8.62 -9.48 -4.12
CA ILE A 100 -8.57 -10.76 -3.39
C ILE A 100 -8.40 -10.54 -1.90
N HIS A 101 -7.53 -9.61 -1.50
CA HIS A 101 -7.19 -9.39 -0.10
C HIS A 101 -7.96 -8.23 0.54
N SER A 102 -9.01 -7.71 -0.08
CA SER A 102 -9.81 -6.60 0.46
C SER A 102 -10.32 -6.88 1.90
N SER A 103 -10.95 -8.03 2.13
CA SER A 103 -11.39 -8.46 3.47
C SER A 103 -10.23 -8.67 4.44
N THR A 104 -9.13 -9.26 3.95
CA THR A 104 -7.92 -9.54 4.75
C THR A 104 -7.25 -8.25 5.21
N ASN A 105 -7.26 -7.20 4.38
CA ASN A 105 -6.75 -5.87 4.73
C ASN A 105 -7.55 -5.25 5.88
N VAL A 106 -8.89 -5.35 5.85
CA VAL A 106 -9.74 -4.88 6.95
C VAL A 106 -9.43 -5.65 8.22
N SER A 107 -9.36 -6.97 8.16
CA SER A 107 -9.00 -7.81 9.32
C SER A 107 -7.62 -7.48 9.88
N LEU A 108 -6.62 -7.19 9.03
CA LEU A 108 -5.29 -6.75 9.48
C LEU A 108 -5.38 -5.46 10.29
N ILE A 109 -6.12 -4.46 9.81
CA ILE A 109 -6.27 -3.20 10.52
C ILE A 109 -6.98 -3.38 11.86
N LEU A 110 -8.04 -4.20 11.91
CA LEU A 110 -8.75 -4.50 13.17
C LEU A 110 -7.84 -5.23 14.16
N LYS A 111 -7.00 -6.16 13.69
CA LYS A 111 -6.00 -6.82 14.54
C LYS A 111 -4.96 -5.83 15.07
N ILE A 112 -4.48 -4.90 14.24
CA ILE A 112 -3.59 -3.82 14.68
C ILE A 112 -4.25 -2.96 15.76
N GLN A 113 -5.54 -2.67 15.63
CA GLN A 113 -6.30 -1.95 16.65
C GLN A 113 -6.36 -2.73 17.97
N ASP A 114 -6.65 -4.03 17.93
CA ASP A 114 -6.69 -4.86 19.14
C ASP A 114 -5.33 -4.89 19.86
N ILE A 115 -4.24 -4.96 19.11
CA ILE A 115 -2.87 -4.85 19.65
C ILE A 115 -2.66 -3.48 20.30
N HIS A 116 -3.05 -2.41 19.61
CA HIS A 116 -2.88 -1.04 20.09
C HIS A 116 -3.63 -0.74 21.39
N ARG A 117 -4.81 -1.35 21.58
CA ARG A 117 -5.59 -1.23 22.82
C ARG A 117 -4.90 -1.86 24.03
N ILE A 118 -4.03 -2.85 23.80
CA ILE A 118 -3.32 -3.56 24.88
C ILE A 118 -1.92 -2.96 25.09
N ILE A 119 -1.22 -2.60 24.01
CA ILE A 119 0.14 -2.09 24.05
C ILE A 119 0.14 -0.58 23.77
N ASP A 120 0.49 0.19 24.80
CA ASP A 120 0.64 1.64 24.69
C ASP A 120 1.98 2.00 24.02
N ILE A 121 1.92 2.47 22.76
CA ILE A 121 3.05 3.05 22.03
C ILE A 121 2.91 4.57 21.83
N ASN A 122 2.06 5.25 22.60
CA ASN A 122 1.63 6.65 22.39
C ASN A 122 2.78 7.62 22.15
N LYS A 123 3.92 7.46 22.85
CA LYS A 123 5.11 8.30 22.70
C LYS A 123 5.66 8.27 21.27
N ASN A 124 5.59 7.11 20.61
CA ASN A 124 6.21 6.87 19.30
C ASN A 124 5.23 7.00 18.13
N ILE A 125 3.91 7.04 18.38
CA ILE A 125 2.88 7.13 17.33
C ILE A 125 2.97 8.44 16.55
N LYS A 126 3.12 9.58 17.25
CA LYS A 126 3.18 10.88 16.58
C LYS A 126 4.34 10.95 15.60
N SER A 127 5.53 10.51 16.04
CA SER A 127 6.72 10.40 15.18
C SER A 127 6.47 9.46 14.00
N PHE A 128 5.85 8.30 14.24
CA PHE A 128 5.51 7.36 13.16
C PHE A 128 4.59 7.98 12.09
N ILE A 129 3.57 8.72 12.50
CA ILE A 129 2.65 9.44 11.60
C ILE A 129 3.40 10.52 10.81
N THR A 130 4.23 11.33 11.48
CA THR A 130 5.02 12.38 10.80
C THR A 130 5.92 11.78 9.74
N TRP A 131 6.62 10.68 10.05
CA TRP A 131 7.45 9.99 9.08
C TRP A 131 6.62 9.45 7.89
N ASN A 132 5.38 8.98 8.09
CA ASN A 132 4.52 8.54 6.97
C ASN A 132 4.25 9.68 5.98
N TRP A 133 4.01 10.90 6.49
CA TRP A 133 3.86 12.08 5.65
C TRP A 133 5.16 12.46 4.94
N ILE A 134 6.30 12.39 5.63
CA ILE A 134 7.61 12.66 5.03
C ILE A 134 7.87 11.72 3.85
N PHE A 135 7.68 10.40 4.02
CA PHE A 135 7.86 9.45 2.92
C PHE A 135 6.91 9.70 1.75
N PHE A 136 5.69 10.15 2.03
CA PHE A 136 4.76 10.56 0.98
C PHE A 136 5.29 11.75 0.17
N PHE A 137 5.70 12.83 0.85
CA PHE A 137 6.24 14.00 0.18
C PHE A 137 7.52 13.69 -0.60
N LEU A 138 8.39 12.81 -0.07
CA LEU A 138 9.59 12.38 -0.78
C LEU A 138 9.27 11.68 -2.10
N LEU A 139 8.37 10.69 -2.10
CA LEU A 139 7.95 10.00 -3.33
C LEU A 139 7.23 10.95 -4.31
N PHE A 140 6.46 11.88 -3.80
CA PHE A 140 5.79 12.88 -4.64
C PHE A 140 6.78 13.86 -5.27
N CYS A 141 7.76 14.35 -4.51
CA CYS A 141 8.83 15.21 -5.03
C CYS A 141 9.67 14.48 -6.08
N ASP A 142 10.00 13.22 -5.86
CA ASP A 142 10.72 12.38 -6.81
C ASP A 142 9.97 12.29 -8.16
N TYR A 143 8.65 12.06 -8.11
CA TYR A 143 7.80 12.07 -9.31
C TYR A 143 7.80 13.43 -10.02
N ILE A 144 7.64 14.54 -9.29
CA ILE A 144 7.64 15.88 -9.89
C ILE A 144 8.99 16.22 -10.53
N LEU A 145 10.11 15.86 -9.89
CA LEU A 145 11.45 16.08 -10.44
C LEU A 145 11.64 15.29 -11.73
N THR A 146 11.23 14.02 -11.74
CA THR A 146 11.29 13.15 -12.92
C THR A 146 10.45 13.72 -14.07
N SER A 147 9.24 14.18 -13.78
CA SER A 147 8.35 14.80 -14.77
C SER A 147 8.93 16.11 -15.36
N ILE A 148 9.59 16.94 -14.55
CA ILE A 148 10.27 18.16 -15.04
C ILE A 148 11.43 17.81 -15.98
N VAL A 149 12.21 16.77 -15.66
CA VAL A 149 13.31 16.31 -16.50
C VAL A 149 12.79 15.82 -17.85
N TYR A 150 11.75 14.98 -17.87
CA TYR A 150 11.17 14.49 -19.12
C TYR A 150 10.59 15.60 -19.99
N THR A 151 9.90 16.57 -19.37
CA THR A 151 9.35 17.73 -20.09
C THR A 151 10.46 18.58 -20.72
N ARG A 152 11.62 18.72 -20.07
CA ARG A 152 12.76 19.48 -20.61
C ARG A 152 13.50 18.79 -21.75
N MET A 153 13.43 17.46 -21.82
CA MET A 153 14.08 16.71 -22.89
C MET A 153 13.20 16.56 -24.14
N ASP A 154 11.99 17.15 -24.16
CA ASP A 154 10.97 16.93 -25.20
C ASP A 154 10.63 15.44 -25.41
N ILE A 155 10.84 14.61 -24.38
CA ILE A 155 10.56 13.16 -24.41
C ILE A 155 9.10 12.87 -24.03
N ASN A 156 8.26 13.89 -23.77
CA ASN A 156 6.92 13.71 -23.21
C ASN A 156 5.95 13.01 -24.17
N HIS A 157 5.97 11.68 -24.18
CA HIS A 157 4.88 10.87 -24.68
C HIS A 157 3.89 10.62 -23.52
N PHE A 158 2.59 10.74 -23.83
CA PHE A 158 1.50 10.44 -22.89
C PHE A 158 1.63 9.06 -22.20
N VAL A 159 2.29 8.12 -22.88
CA VAL A 159 2.58 6.77 -22.40
C VAL A 159 3.47 6.80 -21.14
N ASP A 160 4.50 7.64 -21.11
CA ASP A 160 5.47 7.69 -20.02
C ASP A 160 4.83 8.22 -18.73
N VAL A 161 4.00 9.26 -18.84
CA VAL A 161 3.23 9.80 -17.71
C VAL A 161 2.32 8.75 -17.09
N SER A 162 1.67 7.92 -17.93
CA SER A 162 0.80 6.85 -17.44
C SER A 162 1.61 5.77 -16.71
N ALA A 163 2.77 5.37 -17.25
CA ALA A 163 3.67 4.40 -16.65
C ALA A 163 4.21 4.90 -15.29
N ASP A 164 4.60 6.16 -15.22
CA ASP A 164 5.09 6.78 -13.99
C ASP A 164 4.02 6.82 -12.90
N LEU A 165 2.76 7.13 -13.26
CA LEU A 165 1.64 7.09 -12.32
C LEU A 165 1.41 5.68 -11.74
N PHE A 166 1.54 4.63 -12.55
CA PHE A 166 1.43 3.25 -12.07
C PHE A 166 2.60 2.84 -11.19
N THR A 167 3.82 3.20 -11.58
CA THR A 167 5.03 2.99 -10.78
C THR A 167 4.90 3.66 -9.42
N LEU A 168 4.40 4.90 -9.40
CA LEU A 168 4.15 5.64 -8.19
C LEU A 168 3.07 4.98 -7.31
N ALA A 169 1.97 4.52 -7.92
CA ALA A 169 0.93 3.76 -7.22
C ALA A 169 1.48 2.47 -6.59
N PHE A 170 2.32 1.74 -7.33
CA PHE A 170 3.00 0.54 -6.84
C PHE A 170 3.93 0.87 -5.66
N ASN A 171 4.78 1.90 -5.79
CA ASN A 171 5.69 2.36 -4.74
C ASN A 171 4.94 2.73 -3.47
N PHE A 172 3.79 3.38 -3.58
CA PHE A 172 2.94 3.68 -2.42
C PHE A 172 2.35 2.43 -1.75
N ASN A 173 2.00 1.40 -2.51
CA ASN A 173 1.54 0.14 -1.95
C ASN A 173 2.65 -0.61 -1.21
N LEU A 174 3.85 -0.63 -1.78
CA LEU A 174 5.02 -1.23 -1.16
C LEU A 174 5.40 -0.46 0.11
N LEU A 175 5.45 0.87 0.06
CA LEU A 175 5.67 1.73 1.22
C LEU A 175 4.62 1.46 2.30
N TYR A 176 3.33 1.39 1.96
CA TYR A 176 2.28 1.05 2.92
C TYR A 176 2.56 -0.29 3.61
N GLY A 177 2.94 -1.31 2.85
CA GLY A 177 3.33 -2.62 3.39
C GLY A 177 4.52 -2.55 4.35
N ILE A 178 5.60 -1.88 3.96
CA ILE A 178 6.78 -1.67 4.81
C ILE A 178 6.39 -0.97 6.10
N ARG A 179 5.59 0.09 6.02
CA ARG A 179 5.24 0.90 7.20
C ARG A 179 4.32 0.14 8.15
N LEU A 180 3.38 -0.67 7.65
CA LEU A 180 2.62 -1.59 8.50
C LEU A 180 3.52 -2.63 9.17
N MET A 181 4.49 -3.19 8.44
CA MET A 181 5.47 -4.13 9.02
C MET A 181 6.27 -3.44 10.13
N SER A 182 6.80 -2.25 9.88
CA SER A 182 7.52 -1.46 10.89
C SER A 182 6.66 -1.16 12.12
N LEU A 183 5.36 -0.93 11.94
CA LEU A 183 4.43 -0.73 13.06
C LEU A 183 4.28 -2.00 13.91
N LEU A 184 4.14 -3.17 13.28
CA LEU A 184 4.09 -4.46 13.98
C LEU A 184 5.39 -4.75 14.72
N VAL A 185 6.55 -4.40 14.15
CA VAL A 185 7.85 -4.53 14.82
C VAL A 185 7.89 -3.67 16.07
N LYS A 186 7.45 -2.41 16.00
CA LYS A 186 7.36 -1.53 17.18
C LYS A 186 6.44 -2.08 18.27
N TYR A 187 5.31 -2.68 17.91
CA TYR A 187 4.45 -3.33 18.89
C TYR A 187 5.15 -4.53 19.56
N LEU A 188 5.88 -5.33 18.78
CA LEU A 188 6.64 -6.46 19.32
C LEU A 188 7.76 -5.99 20.26
N GLU A 189 8.50 -4.95 19.91
CA GLU A 189 9.54 -4.36 20.77
C GLU A 189 8.97 -3.87 22.10
N GLU A 190 7.84 -3.16 22.07
CA GLU A 190 7.20 -2.66 23.29
C GLU A 190 6.59 -3.81 24.12
N TRP A 191 6.06 -4.83 23.46
CA TRP A 191 5.62 -6.05 24.13
C TRP A 191 6.78 -6.75 24.87
N THR A 192 7.96 -6.86 24.25
CA THR A 192 9.14 -7.46 24.88
C THR A 192 9.58 -6.66 26.12
N LYS A 193 9.54 -5.32 26.07
CA LYS A 193 9.83 -4.49 27.26
C LYS A 193 8.82 -4.73 28.37
N ASN A 194 7.53 -4.85 28.03
CA ASN A 194 6.48 -5.10 29.02
C ASN A 194 6.66 -6.45 29.74
N ILE A 195 7.21 -7.46 29.07
CA ILE A 195 7.57 -8.74 29.70
C ILE A 195 8.73 -8.59 30.66
N GLN A 196 9.79 -7.87 30.27
CA GLN A 196 10.96 -7.66 31.14
C GLN A 196 10.58 -6.94 32.44
N ILE A 197 9.64 -6.00 32.38
CA ILE A 197 9.12 -5.31 33.57
C ILE A 197 8.26 -6.26 34.42
N MET A 198 7.55 -7.20 33.80
CA MET A 198 6.66 -8.13 34.48
C MET A 198 7.41 -9.18 35.31
N GLU A 199 8.59 -9.64 34.87
CA GLU A 199 9.39 -10.62 35.63
C GLU A 199 9.74 -10.13 37.06
N ALA A 200 9.58 -8.82 37.34
CA ALA A 200 9.76 -8.22 38.65
C ALA A 200 8.49 -8.18 39.54
N GLY A 201 7.33 -8.62 39.07
CA GLY A 201 6.07 -8.55 39.84
C GLY A 201 5.02 -9.58 39.43
N ASP A 202 4.57 -10.40 40.39
CA ASP A 202 3.66 -11.52 40.15
C ASP A 202 2.21 -11.05 39.99
N ASN A 203 1.68 -11.02 38.76
CA ASN A 203 0.29 -10.66 38.50
C ASN A 203 -0.32 -11.42 37.30
N ASN A 204 -0.97 -12.55 37.59
CA ASN A 204 -1.54 -13.49 36.61
C ASN A 204 -2.48 -12.85 35.56
N VAL A 205 -3.24 -11.81 35.91
CA VAL A 205 -4.15 -11.12 34.97
C VAL A 205 -3.40 -10.38 33.87
N TYR A 206 -2.23 -9.82 34.19
CA TYR A 206 -1.39 -9.10 33.24
C TYR A 206 -0.71 -10.05 32.25
N CYS A 207 -0.26 -11.22 32.75
CA CYS A 207 0.26 -12.34 31.97
C CYS A 207 -0.69 -12.73 30.82
N ASN A 208 -1.97 -12.92 31.13
CA ASN A 208 -2.97 -13.31 30.13
C ASN A 208 -3.16 -12.23 29.05
N LYS A 209 -3.17 -10.94 29.42
CA LYS A 209 -3.27 -9.83 28.46
C LYS A 209 -2.07 -9.79 27.51
N LEU A 210 -0.85 -9.97 28.04
CA LEU A 210 0.37 -10.00 27.23
C LEU A 210 0.37 -11.20 26.27
N TYR A 211 -0.06 -12.37 26.73
CA TYR A 211 -0.18 -13.54 25.87
C TYR A 211 -1.17 -13.32 24.72
N VAL A 212 -2.36 -12.75 25.00
CA VAL A 212 -3.34 -12.41 23.97
C VAL A 212 -2.76 -11.40 22.97
N SER A 213 -2.05 -10.37 23.46
CA SER A 213 -1.41 -9.39 22.58
C SER A 213 -0.36 -10.00 21.66
N TYR A 214 0.48 -10.90 22.18
CA TYR A 214 1.48 -11.61 21.37
C TYR A 214 0.83 -12.44 20.26
N ARG A 215 -0.23 -13.18 20.60
CA ARG A 215 -1.00 -13.94 19.62
C ARG A 215 -1.58 -13.03 18.54
N ASN A 216 -2.15 -11.89 18.92
CA ASN A 216 -2.67 -10.91 17.97
C ASN A 216 -1.57 -10.33 17.06
N ILE A 217 -0.38 -10.02 17.60
CA ILE A 217 0.80 -9.60 16.81
C ILE A 217 1.16 -10.66 15.78
N LEU A 218 1.28 -11.93 16.20
CA LEU A 218 1.62 -13.03 15.31
C LEU A 218 0.57 -13.25 14.22
N GLU A 219 -0.72 -13.17 14.56
CA GLU A 219 -1.82 -13.24 13.59
C GLU A 219 -1.77 -12.07 12.60
N ALA A 220 -1.49 -10.85 13.07
CA ALA A 220 -1.32 -9.69 12.20
C ALA A 220 -0.13 -9.84 11.25
N TYR A 221 1.01 -10.38 11.70
CA TYR A 221 2.14 -10.71 10.82
C TYR A 221 1.76 -11.73 9.74
N LYS A 222 1.00 -12.78 10.10
CA LYS A 222 0.52 -13.78 9.12
C LYS A 222 -0.40 -13.14 8.09
N LEU A 223 -1.32 -12.27 8.52
CA LEU A 223 -2.21 -11.54 7.62
C LEU A 223 -1.42 -10.60 6.70
N HIS A 224 -0.46 -9.84 7.24
CA HIS A 224 0.43 -8.98 6.48
C HIS A 224 1.21 -9.77 5.43
N SER A 225 1.90 -10.84 5.84
CA SER A 225 2.64 -11.72 4.91
C SER A 225 1.72 -12.25 3.81
N LYS A 226 0.50 -12.68 4.12
CA LYS A 226 -0.47 -13.13 3.12
C LYS A 226 -0.85 -12.03 2.12
N ILE A 227 -1.05 -10.79 2.58
CA ILE A 227 -1.44 -9.65 1.71
C ILE A 227 -0.29 -9.23 0.79
N PHE A 228 0.93 -9.14 1.32
CA PHE A 228 2.07 -8.56 0.61
C PHE A 228 2.97 -9.60 -0.07
N ARG A 229 2.77 -10.90 0.15
CA ARG A 229 3.56 -11.96 -0.49
C ARG A 229 3.66 -11.81 -2.00
N LEU A 230 2.54 -11.58 -2.67
CA LEU A 230 2.53 -11.41 -4.13
C LEU A 230 3.28 -10.16 -4.60
N LEU A 231 3.17 -9.05 -3.85
CA LEU A 231 3.88 -7.81 -4.15
C LEU A 231 5.39 -7.93 -3.95
N VAL A 232 5.81 -8.67 -2.91
CA VAL A 232 7.23 -8.88 -2.59
C VAL A 232 7.86 -9.93 -3.50
N SER A 233 7.15 -11.00 -3.89
CA SER A 233 7.69 -12.04 -4.78
C SER A 233 7.93 -11.59 -6.22
N PHE A 234 7.42 -10.43 -6.61
CA PHE A 234 7.68 -9.84 -7.92
C PHE A 234 8.97 -9.00 -7.95
N PHE A 235 9.48 -8.62 -6.77
CA PHE A 235 10.79 -8.00 -6.59
C PHE A 235 11.87 -9.08 -6.42
#